data_AF-A0AAW1KE41-F1
#
_entry.id   AF-A0AAW1KE41-F1
#
_cell.length_a   1.000
_cell.length_b   1.000
_cell.length_c   1.000
_cell.angle_alpha   90.00
_cell.angle_beta   90.00
_cell.angle_gamma   90.00
#
_symmetry.space_group_name_H-M   'P 1'
#
loop_
_entity.id
_entity.type
_entity.pdbx_description
1 polymer ?
#
loop_
_entity_poly.entity_id
_entity_poly.type
_entity_poly.pdbx_seq_one_letter_code
_entity_poly.pdbx_strand_id
1 'polypeptide(L)'
;MAKSIKMGNCYPPSQDEEDYYEEYDSEEYEDNEEVKEELLGQKAKAKSIIVKVKKVQSGVNDELSMKIDIDVELSWLMMRYRDKLGMHKSDYKFMFNGVHVRQTDTPRGLSMRDNDIIYVFPTSMHRGSSVKIITPTNPHLTLKLIHSDGKVYSIKATANTPLAKVTRKHAKDNGLKPGKISLFYSGRRLSVHNTVEEERLFDGCQIQCILKY
;
A
#
# COMPACT_ATOMS: atom_id res chain seq x y z
N MET A 1 46.21 -35.74 -2.61
CA MET A 1 45.09 -35.29 -1.74
C MET A 1 44.13 -34.47 -2.58
N ALA A 2 42.95 -35.02 -2.89
CA ALA A 2 41.78 -34.25 -3.29
C ALA A 2 40.57 -35.08 -2.86
N LYS A 3 39.81 -34.57 -1.88
CA LYS A 3 38.65 -35.24 -1.30
C LYS A 3 37.41 -34.94 -2.15
N SER A 4 36.70 -36.01 -2.43
CA SER A 4 35.37 -36.12 -3.02
C SER A 4 34.31 -35.29 -2.27
N ILE A 5 33.38 -34.68 -3.02
CA ILE A 5 32.01 -34.41 -2.55
C ILE A 5 31.05 -35.01 -3.58
N LYS A 6 30.27 -35.96 -3.09
CA LYS A 6 29.22 -36.71 -3.79
C LYS A 6 28.07 -35.77 -4.18
N MET A 7 27.69 -35.76 -5.45
CA MET A 7 26.31 -35.41 -5.83
C MET A 7 25.46 -36.66 -5.64
N GLY A 8 24.58 -36.64 -4.63
CA GLY A 8 23.59 -37.67 -4.40
C GLY A 8 22.45 -37.52 -5.40
N ASN A 9 22.14 -38.62 -6.09
CA ASN A 9 20.93 -38.78 -6.88
C ASN A 9 19.68 -38.74 -5.97
N CYS A 10 18.55 -38.31 -6.55
CA CYS A 10 17.29 -39.07 -6.70
C CYS A 10 16.04 -38.19 -6.56
N TYR A 11 15.44 -37.87 -7.72
CA TYR A 11 14.04 -38.11 -8.15
C TYR A 11 12.84 -37.72 -7.26
N PRO A 12 11.64 -37.59 -7.87
CA PRO A 12 11.11 -36.52 -8.73
C PRO A 12 10.10 -35.66 -7.93
N PRO A 13 9.56 -34.55 -8.48
CA PRO A 13 8.29 -34.04 -7.97
C PRO A 13 7.19 -35.07 -8.27
N SER A 14 6.49 -35.48 -7.22
CA SER A 14 5.29 -36.30 -7.25
C SER A 14 4.30 -35.75 -8.27
N GLN A 15 3.77 -36.65 -9.11
CA GLN A 15 2.51 -36.43 -9.82
C GLN A 15 1.40 -36.27 -8.76
N ASP A 16 0.31 -35.59 -9.14
CA ASP A 16 -0.87 -35.26 -8.33
C ASP A 16 -0.83 -33.88 -7.66
N GLU A 17 -0.75 -32.82 -8.47
CA GLU A 17 -1.62 -31.62 -8.41
C GLU A 17 -1.51 -30.94 -9.79
N GLU A 18 -1.93 -31.68 -10.82
CA GLU A 18 -2.44 -31.10 -12.06
C GLU A 18 -3.81 -30.45 -11.75
N ASP A 19 -4.15 -29.40 -12.50
CA ASP A 19 -5.42 -28.67 -12.49
C ASP A 19 -5.55 -27.49 -11.49
N TYR A 20 -4.80 -26.40 -11.71
CA TYR A 20 -5.39 -25.05 -11.86
C TYR A 20 -4.33 -23.99 -12.20
N TYR A 21 -3.80 -24.04 -13.41
CA TYR A 21 -3.32 -22.83 -14.10
C TYR A 21 -3.84 -22.93 -15.53
N GLU A 22 -4.85 -22.12 -15.84
CA GLU A 22 -5.22 -21.88 -17.24
C GLU A 22 -3.97 -21.33 -17.94
N GLU A 23 -3.50 -22.12 -18.89
CA GLU A 23 -2.57 -21.77 -19.94
C GLU A 23 -3.13 -20.52 -20.62
N TYR A 24 -2.60 -19.35 -20.28
CA TYR A 24 -2.84 -18.16 -21.08
C TYR A 24 -2.12 -18.40 -22.39
N ASP A 25 -2.87 -18.90 -23.37
CA ASP A 25 -2.48 -18.93 -24.77
C ASP A 25 -1.88 -17.58 -25.13
N SER A 26 -0.62 -17.61 -25.57
CA SER A 26 -0.02 -16.50 -26.29
C SER A 26 -0.65 -16.45 -27.68
N GLU A 27 -1.92 -16.07 -27.75
CA GLU A 27 -2.53 -15.65 -29.00
C GLU A 27 -1.91 -14.30 -29.38
N GLU A 28 -1.38 -14.30 -30.60
CA GLU A 28 -0.92 -13.13 -31.32
C GLU A 28 -2.00 -12.05 -31.22
N TYR A 29 -1.67 -10.92 -30.61
CA TYR A 29 -2.47 -9.72 -30.74
C TYR A 29 -2.35 -9.24 -32.18
N GLU A 30 -3.17 -9.78 -33.07
CA GLU A 30 -3.45 -9.14 -34.34
C GLU A 30 -4.05 -7.77 -34.04
N ASP A 31 -3.36 -6.74 -34.52
CA ASP A 31 -3.80 -5.34 -34.52
C ASP A 31 -5.16 -5.23 -35.23
N ASN A 32 -6.25 -5.44 -34.49
CA ASN A 32 -7.60 -5.12 -34.93
C ASN A 32 -8.03 -3.81 -34.30
N GLU A 33 -7.62 -2.73 -34.96
CA GLU A 33 -7.91 -1.33 -34.60
C GLU A 33 -9.43 -1.00 -34.63
N GLU A 34 -10.25 -1.91 -35.14
CA GLU A 34 -11.69 -1.73 -35.38
C GLU A 34 -12.59 -2.08 -34.17
N VAL A 35 -12.08 -2.81 -33.15
CA VAL A 35 -12.87 -3.16 -31.94
C VAL A 35 -12.85 -2.04 -30.88
N LYS A 36 -11.99 -1.03 -31.04
CA LYS A 36 -11.85 0.09 -30.08
C LYS A 36 -12.94 1.17 -30.20
N GLU A 37 -13.61 1.30 -31.34
CA GLU A 37 -14.53 2.43 -31.57
C GLU A 37 -15.96 2.23 -31.05
N GLU A 38 -16.42 1.00 -30.76
CA GLU A 38 -17.81 0.79 -30.29
C GLU A 38 -18.03 1.00 -28.78
N LEU A 39 -16.97 1.08 -27.96
CA LEU A 39 -17.08 1.40 -26.51
C LEU A 39 -16.98 2.90 -26.17
N LEU A 40 -17.02 3.77 -27.18
CA LEU A 40 -16.87 5.23 -27.05
C LEU A 40 -18.15 6.02 -27.39
N GLY A 41 -19.31 5.39 -27.25
CA GLY A 41 -20.61 6.08 -27.25
C GLY A 41 -20.76 7.00 -26.04
N GLN A 42 -20.45 8.28 -26.23
CA GLN A 42 -20.70 9.42 -25.33
C GLN A 42 -19.91 9.43 -24.01
N LYS A 43 -18.57 9.34 -24.07
CA LYS A 43 -17.75 9.60 -22.87
C LYS A 43 -17.71 11.09 -22.55
N ALA A 44 -18.36 11.48 -21.46
CA ALA A 44 -17.97 12.66 -20.70
C ALA A 44 -16.45 12.64 -20.51
N LYS A 45 -15.78 13.77 -20.76
CA LYS A 45 -14.31 13.90 -20.74
C LYS A 45 -13.72 13.14 -19.54
N ALA A 46 -13.08 11.99 -19.80
CA ALA A 46 -12.53 11.13 -18.76
C ALA A 46 -11.54 11.94 -17.92
N LYS A 47 -11.73 11.94 -16.59
CA LYS A 47 -10.84 12.62 -15.67
C LYS A 47 -9.57 11.80 -15.57
N SER A 48 -8.45 12.35 -16.03
CA SER A 48 -7.13 11.71 -15.97
C SER A 48 -6.28 12.32 -14.86
N ILE A 49 -5.40 11.52 -14.27
CA ILE A 49 -4.37 11.96 -13.32
C ILE A 49 -2.98 11.54 -13.80
N ILE A 50 -1.96 12.26 -13.35
CA ILE A 50 -0.56 11.86 -13.47
C ILE A 50 -0.19 11.06 -12.22
N VAL A 51 0.39 9.88 -12.38
CA VAL A 51 0.89 9.03 -11.30
C VAL A 51 2.38 8.81 -11.51
N LYS A 52 3.16 8.92 -10.44
CA LYS A 52 4.59 8.65 -10.41
C LYS A 52 4.82 7.23 -9.94
N VAL A 53 5.59 6.45 -10.68
CA VAL A 53 5.96 5.08 -10.30
C VAL A 53 7.44 5.07 -10.00
N LYS A 54 7.80 4.70 -8.77
CA LYS A 54 9.16 4.77 -8.27
C LYS A 54 9.65 3.39 -7.84
N LYS A 55 10.70 2.89 -8.49
CA LYS A 55 11.42 1.70 -8.02
C LYS A 55 12.17 2.01 -6.74
N VAL A 56 12.02 1.15 -5.74
CA VAL A 56 12.80 1.22 -4.52
C VAL A 56 13.95 0.22 -4.62
N GLN A 57 15.11 0.70 -5.06
CA GLN A 57 16.36 -0.05 -5.10
C GLN A 57 17.51 0.82 -4.60
N SER A 58 18.46 0.23 -3.88
CA SER A 58 19.58 0.96 -3.32
C SER A 58 20.42 1.61 -4.43
N GLY A 59 20.58 2.93 -4.40
CA GLY A 59 21.46 3.69 -5.30
C GLY A 59 20.87 4.06 -6.67
N VAL A 60 19.63 3.69 -7.00
CA VAL A 60 19.00 4.00 -8.30
C VAL A 60 17.65 4.68 -8.08
N ASN A 61 17.46 5.87 -8.68
CA ASN A 61 16.17 6.58 -8.68
C ASN A 61 15.45 6.36 -10.02
N ASP A 62 14.87 5.17 -10.21
CA ASP A 62 13.99 4.91 -11.36
C ASP A 62 12.58 5.44 -11.03
N GLU A 63 12.29 6.66 -11.46
CA GLU A 63 10.97 7.29 -11.35
C GLU A 63 10.39 7.54 -12.75
N LEU A 64 9.15 7.11 -12.97
CA LEU A 64 8.41 7.34 -14.21
C LEU A 64 7.08 8.02 -13.91
N SER A 65 6.82 9.15 -14.56
CA SER A 65 5.49 9.78 -14.53
C SER A 65 4.64 9.25 -15.69
N MET A 66 3.43 8.80 -15.40
CA MET A 66 2.47 8.29 -16.39
C MET A 66 1.11 8.93 -16.18
N LYS A 67 0.41 9.21 -17.27
CA LYS A 67 -0.97 9.68 -17.25
C LYS A 67 -1.93 8.50 -17.38
N ILE A 68 -2.92 8.42 -16.51
CA ILE A 68 -3.95 7.37 -16.49
C ILE A 68 -5.32 7.98 -16.21
N ASP A 69 -6.37 7.43 -16.81
CA ASP A 69 -7.75 7.77 -16.49
C ASP A 69 -8.15 7.18 -15.13
N ILE A 70 -8.92 7.92 -14.34
CA ILE A 70 -9.21 7.52 -12.94
C ILE A 70 -10.03 6.23 -12.81
N ASP A 71 -10.70 5.80 -13.89
CA ASP A 71 -11.54 4.60 -13.94
C ASP A 71 -10.87 3.43 -14.67
N VAL A 72 -9.66 3.62 -15.19
CA VAL A 72 -8.89 2.55 -15.83
C VAL A 72 -8.16 1.74 -14.78
N GLU A 73 -8.15 0.42 -14.96
CA GLU A 73 -7.42 -0.49 -14.10
C GLU A 73 -5.90 -0.23 -14.12
N LEU A 74 -5.26 -0.41 -12.97
CA LEU A 74 -3.83 -0.21 -12.79
C LEU A 74 -3.00 -1.32 -13.45
N SER A 75 -3.63 -2.40 -13.93
CA SER A 75 -3.03 -3.42 -14.81
C SER A 75 -2.28 -2.78 -15.99
N TRP A 76 -2.92 -1.82 -16.67
CA TRP A 76 -2.34 -1.06 -17.78
C TRP A 76 -1.08 -0.31 -17.38
N LEU A 77 -1.12 0.39 -16.24
CA LEU A 77 0.00 1.17 -15.71
C LEU A 77 1.17 0.26 -15.32
N MET A 78 0.90 -0.88 -14.68
CA MET A 78 1.91 -1.86 -14.30
C MET A 78 2.60 -2.48 -15.52
N MET A 79 1.83 -2.84 -16.54
CA MET A 79 2.36 -3.35 -17.81
C MET A 79 3.28 -2.31 -18.46
N ARG A 80 2.78 -1.07 -18.64
CA ARG A 80 3.55 0.00 -19.28
C ARG A 80 4.85 0.32 -18.55
N TYR A 81 4.83 0.30 -17.22
CA TYR A 81 6.01 0.50 -16.40
C TYR A 81 7.05 -0.61 -16.59
N ARG A 82 6.62 -1.87 -16.64
CA ARG A 82 7.49 -3.03 -16.86
C ARG A 82 8.13 -2.99 -18.24
N ASP A 83 7.36 -2.67 -19.27
CA ASP A 83 7.85 -2.58 -20.65
C ASP A 83 8.92 -1.51 -20.78
N LYS A 84 8.71 -0.34 -20.17
CA LYS A 84 9.70 0.75 -20.21
C LYS A 84 11.01 0.42 -19.49
N LEU A 85 10.99 -0.48 -18.52
CA LEU A 85 12.17 -0.87 -17.75
C LEU A 85 12.73 -2.25 -18.12
N GLY A 86 12.13 -2.93 -19.11
CA GLY A 86 12.56 -4.28 -19.53
C GLY A 86 12.43 -5.33 -18.42
N MET A 87 11.39 -5.25 -17.60
CA MET A 87 11.21 -6.09 -16.41
C MET A 87 10.20 -7.22 -16.65
N HIS A 88 10.46 -8.44 -16.13
CA HIS A 88 9.50 -9.55 -16.20
C HIS A 88 8.31 -9.37 -15.23
N LYS A 89 7.15 -9.97 -15.59
CA LYS A 89 5.85 -9.81 -14.92
C LYS A 89 5.88 -10.21 -13.43
N SER A 90 6.67 -11.23 -13.07
CA SER A 90 6.69 -11.89 -11.74
C SER A 90 7.62 -11.22 -10.71
N ASP A 91 8.49 -10.31 -11.15
CA ASP A 91 9.63 -9.89 -10.35
C ASP A 91 9.34 -8.78 -9.35
N TYR A 92 8.16 -8.14 -9.42
CA TYR A 92 7.89 -6.92 -8.70
C TYR A 92 6.48 -6.80 -8.11
N LYS A 93 6.41 -6.11 -6.97
CA LYS A 93 5.18 -5.73 -6.27
C LYS A 93 5.02 -4.22 -6.27
N PHE A 94 3.80 -3.79 -6.53
CA PHE A 94 3.39 -2.39 -6.51
C PHE A 94 2.69 -2.09 -5.18
N MET A 95 3.01 -0.94 -4.60
CA MET A 95 2.46 -0.48 -3.33
C MET A 95 2.06 0.99 -3.39
N PHE A 96 0.85 1.26 -2.91
CA PHE A 96 0.31 2.61 -2.78
C PHE A 96 -0.23 2.78 -1.37
N ASN A 97 0.15 3.86 -0.68
CA ASN A 97 -0.20 4.12 0.72
C ASN A 97 0.05 2.93 1.67
N GLY A 98 1.08 2.13 1.38
CA GLY A 98 1.45 0.95 2.18
C GLY A 98 0.59 -0.29 1.94
N VAL A 99 -0.39 -0.22 1.03
CA VAL A 99 -1.22 -1.35 0.60
C VAL A 99 -0.70 -1.90 -0.72
N HIS A 100 -0.81 -3.21 -0.92
CA HIS A 100 -0.49 -3.83 -2.20
C HIS A 100 -1.53 -3.42 -3.26
N VAL A 101 -1.04 -2.88 -4.37
CA VAL A 101 -1.86 -2.52 -5.52
C VAL A 101 -2.08 -3.76 -6.37
N ARG A 102 -3.33 -4.10 -6.63
CA ARG A 102 -3.76 -5.21 -7.50
C ARG A 102 -3.92 -4.71 -8.93
N GLN A 103 -4.00 -5.66 -9.87
CA GLN A 103 -4.19 -5.36 -11.29
C GLN A 103 -5.57 -4.74 -11.57
N THR A 104 -6.61 -5.21 -10.87
CA THR A 104 -8.00 -4.76 -10.99
C THR A 104 -8.30 -3.47 -10.21
N ASP A 105 -7.32 -2.94 -9.46
CA ASP A 105 -7.53 -1.68 -8.74
C ASP A 105 -7.58 -0.52 -9.73
N THR A 106 -8.42 0.48 -9.46
CA THR A 106 -8.46 1.73 -10.25
C THR A 106 -7.92 2.89 -9.42
N PRO A 107 -7.39 3.97 -10.04
CA PRO A 107 -7.00 5.16 -9.30
C PRO A 107 -8.13 5.72 -8.45
N ARG A 108 -9.37 5.74 -8.96
CA ARG A 108 -10.55 6.13 -8.18
C ARG A 108 -10.76 5.20 -6.99
N GLY A 109 -10.70 3.88 -7.19
CA GLY A 109 -10.89 2.89 -6.12
C GLY A 109 -9.87 3.03 -4.99
N LEU A 110 -8.64 3.43 -5.32
CA LEU A 110 -7.59 3.71 -4.35
C LEU A 110 -7.56 5.17 -3.85
N SER A 111 -8.50 6.01 -4.28
CA SER A 111 -8.51 7.44 -3.97
C SER A 111 -7.22 8.20 -4.35
N MET A 112 -6.58 7.77 -5.44
CA MET A 112 -5.38 8.41 -5.99
C MET A 112 -5.67 9.82 -6.51
N ARG A 113 -4.68 10.69 -6.35
CA ARG A 113 -4.67 12.09 -6.79
C ARG A 113 -3.55 12.34 -7.80
N ASP A 114 -3.63 13.49 -8.44
CA ASP A 114 -2.59 13.94 -9.35
C ASP A 114 -1.24 14.05 -8.63
N ASN A 115 -0.21 13.48 -9.25
CA ASN A 115 1.17 13.33 -8.77
C ASN A 115 1.38 12.37 -7.59
N ASP A 116 0.43 11.50 -7.28
CA ASP A 116 0.62 10.43 -6.29
C ASP A 116 1.71 9.44 -6.73
N ILE A 117 2.34 8.78 -5.74
CA ILE A 117 3.49 7.89 -5.97
C ILE A 117 3.12 6.43 -5.66
N ILE A 118 3.32 5.54 -6.63
CA ILE A 118 3.33 4.09 -6.47
C ILE A 118 4.77 3.61 -6.31
N TYR A 119 5.04 2.87 -5.25
CA TYR A 119 6.35 2.26 -5.01
C TYR A 119 6.43 0.86 -5.58
N VAL A 120 7.55 0.53 -6.22
CA VAL A 120 7.81 -0.78 -6.82
C VAL A 120 8.96 -1.46 -6.11
N PHE A 121 8.71 -2.68 -5.63
CA PHE A 121 9.67 -3.49 -4.87
C PHE A 121 9.94 -4.81 -5.58
N PRO A 122 11.17 -5.35 -5.54
CA PRO A 122 11.44 -6.71 -5.98
C PRO A 122 10.67 -7.72 -5.10
N THR A 123 10.02 -8.70 -5.71
CA THR A 123 9.29 -9.78 -5.01
C THR A 123 10.21 -10.58 -4.09
N SER A 124 11.50 -10.71 -4.43
CA SER A 124 12.53 -11.41 -3.65
C SER A 124 12.87 -10.75 -2.32
N MET A 125 12.52 -9.47 -2.13
CA MET A 125 12.90 -8.68 -0.95
C MET A 125 12.11 -9.06 0.33
N HIS A 126 11.20 -10.03 0.27
CA HIS A 126 10.34 -10.45 1.37
C HIS A 126 10.85 -11.61 2.23
N ARG A 127 11.96 -12.27 1.90
CA ARG A 127 12.56 -13.25 2.83
C ARG A 127 13.48 -12.53 3.83
N GLY A 128 12.88 -11.96 4.87
CA GLY A 128 13.56 -11.60 6.13
C GLY A 128 14.00 -10.15 6.30
N SER A 129 13.89 -9.29 5.29
CA SER A 129 14.15 -7.86 5.48
C SER A 129 12.86 -7.14 5.86
N SER A 130 12.77 -6.71 7.13
CA SER A 130 11.74 -5.79 7.61
C SER A 130 11.95 -4.41 6.98
N VAL A 131 11.61 -4.28 5.70
CA VAL A 131 11.62 -2.99 5.01
C VAL A 131 10.55 -2.14 5.68
N LYS A 132 10.97 -1.28 6.61
CA LYS A 132 10.16 -0.15 7.06
C LYS A 132 9.93 0.68 5.81
N ILE A 133 8.74 0.56 5.22
CA ILE A 133 8.34 1.39 4.09
C ILE A 133 8.23 2.81 4.63
N ILE A 134 9.31 3.58 4.48
CA ILE A 134 9.28 5.02 4.65
C ILE A 134 8.67 5.56 3.35
N THR A 135 7.35 5.44 3.22
CA THR A 135 6.62 6.26 2.26
C THR A 135 6.81 7.72 2.68
N PRO A 136 7.36 8.61 1.83
CA PRO A 136 7.35 10.06 2.08
C PRO A 136 5.94 10.67 2.17
N THR A 137 4.87 9.91 1.94
CA THR A 137 3.47 10.39 1.98
C THR A 137 2.68 9.95 3.21
N ASN A 138 3.31 9.37 4.23
CA ASN A 138 2.67 9.32 5.55
C ASN A 138 3.24 10.47 6.39
N PRO A 139 2.81 11.74 6.19
CA PRO A 139 3.18 12.78 7.13
C PRO A 139 2.77 12.29 8.51
N HIS A 140 3.73 12.21 9.42
CA HIS A 140 3.42 11.87 10.79
C HIS A 140 2.51 12.96 11.33
N LEU A 141 1.23 12.62 11.48
CA LEU A 141 0.23 13.43 12.14
C LEU A 141 0.58 13.49 13.61
N THR A 142 0.66 14.70 14.14
CA THR A 142 0.86 14.98 15.56
C THR A 142 -0.50 15.10 16.22
N LEU A 143 -0.95 14.04 16.88
CA LEU A 143 -2.20 14.04 17.63
C LEU A 143 -1.94 14.60 19.03
N LYS A 144 -2.77 15.54 19.49
CA LYS A 144 -2.67 16.15 20.84
C LYS A 144 -3.71 15.52 21.76
N LEU A 145 -3.25 14.68 22.68
CA LEU A 145 -4.07 14.01 23.69
C LEU A 145 -4.18 14.89 24.94
N ILE A 146 -5.39 15.32 25.28
CA ILE A 146 -5.67 16.20 26.42
C ILE A 146 -6.34 15.37 27.52
N HIS A 147 -5.73 15.28 28.70
CA HIS A 147 -6.34 14.64 29.87
C HIS A 147 -7.26 15.58 30.63
N SER A 148 -8.07 15.03 31.54
CA SER A 148 -8.95 15.80 32.42
C SER A 148 -8.22 16.75 33.36
N ASP A 149 -6.94 16.52 33.62
CA ASP A 149 -6.07 17.40 34.42
C ASP A 149 -5.49 18.57 33.61
N GLY A 150 -5.85 18.69 32.33
CA GLY A 150 -5.37 19.73 31.41
C GLY A 150 -4.01 19.42 30.79
N LYS A 151 -3.35 18.29 31.12
CA LYS A 151 -2.07 17.93 30.51
C LYS A 151 -2.26 17.50 29.05
N VAL A 152 -1.39 18.03 28.20
CA VAL A 152 -1.40 17.78 26.75
C VAL A 152 -0.19 16.92 26.36
N TYR A 153 -0.45 15.80 25.69
CA TYR A 153 0.56 14.87 25.21
C TYR A 153 0.52 14.81 23.69
N SER A 154 1.67 14.97 23.04
CA SER A 154 1.76 14.89 21.58
C SER A 154 2.25 13.51 21.17
N ILE A 155 1.49 12.84 20.30
CA ILE A 155 1.86 11.53 19.75
C ILE A 155 1.90 11.62 18.22
N LYS A 156 3.01 11.18 17.64
CA LYS A 156 3.16 11.04 16.19
C LYS A 156 2.57 9.72 15.73
N ALA A 157 1.66 9.77 14.78
CA ALA A 157 1.00 8.63 14.15
C ALA A 157 0.89 8.86 12.64
N THR A 158 0.72 7.79 11.86
CA THR A 158 0.40 7.89 10.44
C THR A 158 -1.10 7.68 10.22
N ALA A 159 -1.63 8.05 9.06
CA ALA A 159 -3.02 7.85 8.65
C ALA A 159 -3.52 6.41 8.93
N ASN A 160 -2.72 5.41 8.54
CA ASN A 160 -3.04 3.99 8.73
C ASN A 160 -2.75 3.44 10.13
N THR A 161 -2.32 4.27 11.09
CA THR A 161 -2.05 3.78 12.45
C THR A 161 -3.37 3.44 13.16
N PRO A 162 -3.58 2.20 13.64
CA PRO A 162 -4.76 1.89 14.44
C PRO A 162 -4.78 2.68 15.75
N LEU A 163 -5.94 3.21 16.16
CA LEU A 163 -6.06 3.95 17.42
C LEU A 163 -5.77 3.10 18.66
N ALA A 164 -5.92 1.77 18.59
CA ALA A 164 -5.44 0.86 19.62
C ALA A 164 -3.94 1.02 19.89
N LYS A 165 -3.13 1.28 18.85
CA LYS A 165 -1.68 1.48 18.98
C LYS A 165 -1.36 2.83 19.61
N VAL A 166 -2.09 3.88 19.22
CA VAL A 166 -1.99 5.23 19.80
C VAL A 166 -2.32 5.17 21.30
N THR A 167 -3.44 4.54 21.65
CA THR A 167 -3.91 4.39 23.03
C THR A 167 -2.92 3.58 23.87
N ARG A 168 -2.41 2.46 23.35
CA ARG A 168 -1.45 1.61 24.06
C ARG A 168 -0.13 2.32 24.32
N LYS A 169 0.38 3.06 23.32
CA LYS A 169 1.60 3.84 23.47
C LYS A 169 1.44 4.91 24.55
N HIS A 170 0.37 5.71 24.44
CA HIS A 170 0.04 6.73 25.43
C HIS A 170 -0.12 6.16 26.84
N ALA A 171 -0.81 5.03 26.97
CA ALA A 171 -0.98 4.36 28.24
C ALA A 171 0.37 3.93 28.83
N LYS A 172 1.23 3.29 28.04
CA LYS A 172 2.57 2.85 28.45
C LYS A 172 3.43 4.04 28.90
N ASP A 173 3.45 5.12 28.13
CA ASP A 173 4.26 6.31 28.41
C ASP A 173 3.82 7.04 29.69
N ASN A 174 2.57 6.84 30.12
CA ASN A 174 1.99 7.44 31.32
C ASN A 174 1.75 6.44 32.47
N GLY A 175 2.23 5.20 32.37
CA GLY A 175 2.03 4.18 33.42
C GLY A 175 0.57 3.72 33.59
N LEU A 176 -0.26 3.89 32.58
CA LEU A 176 -1.69 3.53 32.58
C LEU A 176 -1.94 2.19 31.88
N LYS A 177 -3.07 1.54 32.19
CA LYS A 177 -3.53 0.34 31.48
C LYS A 177 -4.29 0.73 30.20
N PRO A 178 -4.01 0.11 29.04
CA PRO A 178 -4.58 0.51 27.74
C PRO A 178 -6.11 0.36 27.65
N GLY A 179 -6.73 -0.50 28.46
CA GLY A 179 -8.19 -0.68 28.51
C GLY A 179 -8.92 0.38 29.36
N LYS A 180 -8.18 1.23 30.09
CA LYS A 180 -8.74 2.23 31.00
C LYS A 180 -8.78 3.63 30.37
N ILE A 181 -8.55 3.75 29.07
CA ILE A 181 -8.51 5.02 28.36
C ILE A 181 -9.58 5.04 27.28
N SER A 182 -10.29 6.14 27.12
CA SER A 182 -11.20 6.38 26.01
C SER A 182 -10.92 7.72 25.36
N LEU A 183 -10.85 7.69 24.04
CA LEU A 183 -10.51 8.83 23.22
C LEU A 183 -11.79 9.45 22.66
N PHE A 184 -11.89 10.77 22.73
CA PHE A 184 -12.99 11.55 22.20
C PHE A 184 -12.47 12.64 21.28
N TYR A 185 -13.15 12.87 20.18
CA TYR A 185 -12.80 13.91 19.22
C TYR A 185 -14.08 14.58 18.73
N SER A 186 -14.16 15.91 18.79
CA SER A 186 -15.39 16.66 18.44
C SER A 186 -16.65 16.11 19.14
N GLY A 187 -16.53 15.74 20.42
CA GLY A 187 -17.63 15.19 21.24
C GLY A 187 -18.00 13.73 20.95
N ARG A 188 -17.44 13.09 19.92
CA ARG A 188 -17.70 11.68 19.60
C ARG A 188 -16.63 10.77 20.18
N ARG A 189 -17.03 9.58 20.62
CA ARG A 189 -16.08 8.54 21.06
C ARG A 189 -15.42 7.90 19.84
N LEU A 190 -14.09 7.83 19.85
CA LEU A 190 -13.32 7.18 18.80
C LEU A 190 -13.28 5.66 19.00
N SER A 191 -13.32 4.90 17.91
CA SER A 191 -13.13 3.45 17.94
C SER A 191 -11.65 3.09 17.97
N VAL A 192 -11.27 2.21 18.90
CA VAL A 192 -9.88 1.71 18.96
C VAL A 192 -9.53 0.76 17.81
N HIS A 193 -10.55 0.19 17.15
CA HIS A 193 -10.37 -0.71 16.01
C HIS A 193 -10.07 0.05 14.71
N ASN A 194 -10.47 1.31 14.65
CA ASN A 194 -10.31 2.13 13.46
C ASN A 194 -8.92 2.78 13.41
N THR A 195 -8.50 3.17 12.22
CA THR A 195 -7.28 3.93 11.96
C THR A 195 -7.46 5.44 12.18
N VAL A 196 -6.36 6.19 12.20
CA VAL A 196 -6.36 7.65 12.32
C VAL A 196 -7.15 8.31 11.17
N GLU A 197 -7.02 7.77 9.96
CA GLU A 197 -7.74 8.24 8.77
C GLU A 197 -9.24 7.90 8.78
N GLU A 198 -9.61 6.69 9.15
CA GLU A 198 -11.01 6.27 9.28
C GLU A 198 -11.75 7.13 10.32
N GLU A 199 -11.03 7.54 11.37
CA GLU A 199 -11.53 8.45 12.39
C GLU A 199 -11.38 9.94 12.00
N ARG A 200 -11.02 10.22 10.75
CA ARG A 200 -10.94 11.56 10.17
C ARG A 200 -10.12 12.54 11.02
N LEU A 201 -9.05 12.03 11.64
CA LEU A 201 -8.15 12.84 12.44
C LEU A 201 -7.11 13.50 11.54
N PHE A 202 -6.77 14.76 11.86
CA PHE A 202 -5.81 15.55 11.09
C PHE A 202 -4.64 16.03 11.97
N ASP A 203 -3.60 16.55 11.33
CA ASP A 203 -2.40 16.99 12.03
C ASP A 203 -2.72 18.11 13.04
N GLY A 204 -2.21 17.97 14.26
CA GLY A 204 -2.45 18.91 15.35
C GLY A 204 -3.83 18.82 16.01
N CYS A 205 -4.69 17.87 15.62
CA CYS A 205 -6.03 17.75 16.21
C CYS A 205 -5.97 17.42 17.71
N GLN A 206 -6.92 17.98 18.45
CA GLN A 206 -7.04 17.78 19.90
C GLN A 206 -8.03 16.66 20.21
N ILE A 207 -7.55 15.62 20.89
CA ILE A 207 -8.30 14.43 21.29
C ILE A 207 -8.40 14.43 22.80
N GLN A 208 -9.61 14.42 23.33
CA GLN A 208 -9.85 14.29 24.76
C GLN A 208 -9.61 12.85 25.20
N CYS A 209 -8.86 12.70 26.28
CA CYS A 209 -8.45 11.44 26.86
C CYS A 209 -9.13 11.29 28.21
N ILE A 210 -10.11 10.40 28.29
CA ILE A 210 -10.91 10.16 29.49
C ILE A 210 -10.50 8.82 30.10
N LEU A 211 -10.10 8.85 31.37
CA LEU A 211 -9.82 7.67 32.16
C LEU A 211 -11.13 7.02 32.59
N LYS A 212 -11.23 5.72 32.36
CA LYS A 212 -12.30 4.87 32.89
C LYS A 212 -11.84 4.29 34.21
N TYR A 213 -12.67 4.39 35.24
CA TYR A 213 -12.41 3.76 36.53
C TYR A 213 -12.71 2.26 36.52
#